data_AF-A0A9W8WT72-F1
#
_entry.id   AF-A0A9W8WT72-F1
#
_cell.length_a   1.000
_cell.length_b   1.000
_cell.length_c   1.000
_cell.angle_alpha   90.00
_cell.angle_beta   90.00
_cell.angle_gamma   90.00
#
_symmetry.space_group_name_H-M   'P 1'
#
loop_
_entity.id
_entity.type
_entity.pdbx_description
1 polymer ?
#
loop_
_entity_poly.entity_id
_entity_poly.type
_entity_poly.pdbx_seq_one_letter_code
_entity_poly.pdbx_strand_id
1 'polypeptide(L)'
;MGSSIHRSEGYPHATTTKLDIVIIGASLGGLATALALKRLPSPHAHSITLLERNPKPVLDNQGAGIVAGGDTLAFFKKYDRCGRELAVSSVRRQYLDKNGDIIHKEDMKQNMTSWDLAYYMLRANVDGLESAYCDVPNTIDGNSQVKHLHGHRFTGLWKQESNRGRLVVEYQTSDNVKGSVEADLVIGADGPSSTIRDIFSPGVDRKYAGYVALRGTVREDSVTPKTLEAFKERFTFFHCAGVQILAYLIPGKDGTLEPGKRFINFVYYKNTKPRSLADKSAEFRELMTDVDGKYHRITLPPGKINPVAWKKQCDIARQVLPPQFAELMCSTDKPFVQAITDVISPTNEFLDGRVILIGDALAGFRPHTVASTSQACFDAMILADMIEGTVGRLEWKRQTLGYARTIQARGVSMGERSQHEDLPLSEHIQDRNLASRPRQDETWPHWAIADLD
;
A
#
# COMPACT_ATOMS: atom_id res chain seq x y z
N MET A 1 29.69 -35.82 8.17
CA MET A 1 30.32 -34.96 7.14
C MET A 1 29.61 -33.63 7.18
N GLY A 2 30.28 -32.59 7.67
CA GLY A 2 29.67 -31.28 7.86
C GLY A 2 29.43 -30.60 6.52
N SER A 3 28.19 -30.19 6.26
CA SER A 3 27.91 -29.27 5.15
C SER A 3 28.48 -27.91 5.55
N SER A 4 29.58 -27.50 4.92
CA SER A 4 30.00 -26.11 4.99
C SER A 4 28.92 -25.27 4.33
N ILE A 5 28.13 -24.55 5.14
CA ILE A 5 27.31 -23.46 4.66
C ILE A 5 28.32 -22.46 4.10
N HIS A 6 28.43 -22.38 2.77
CA HIS A 6 29.10 -21.26 2.12
C HIS A 6 28.34 -19.99 2.53
N ARG A 7 28.80 -19.33 3.60
CA ARG A 7 28.42 -17.94 3.88
C ARG A 7 28.94 -17.14 2.70
N SER A 8 28.07 -16.78 1.77
CA SER A 8 28.42 -15.80 0.74
C SER A 8 28.96 -14.57 1.46
N GLU A 9 30.21 -14.21 1.19
CA GLU A 9 30.88 -13.08 1.83
C GLU A 9 30.06 -11.80 1.60
N GLY A 10 29.32 -11.37 2.62
CA GLY A 10 28.58 -10.10 2.62
C GLY A 10 27.09 -10.16 2.30
N TYR A 11 26.41 -11.27 2.61
CA TYR A 11 24.95 -11.35 2.60
C TYR A 11 24.37 -11.31 4.02
N PRO A 12 23.41 -10.42 4.35
CA PRO A 12 22.87 -10.27 5.70
C PRO A 12 21.80 -11.31 6.02
N HIS A 13 22.21 -12.55 6.26
CA HIS A 13 21.34 -13.63 6.75
C HIS A 13 21.93 -14.31 7.97
N ALA A 14 21.07 -14.60 8.95
CA ALA A 14 21.48 -15.13 10.25
C ALA A 14 22.64 -14.31 10.85
N THR A 15 22.55 -12.99 10.72
CA THR A 15 23.66 -12.08 11.05
C THR A 15 23.78 -11.90 12.54
N THR A 16 24.87 -12.36 13.12
CA THR A 16 25.18 -12.10 14.54
C THR A 16 25.88 -10.76 14.75
N THR A 17 26.14 -10.00 13.67
CA THR A 17 26.77 -8.69 13.71
C THR A 17 25.76 -7.58 13.45
N LYS A 18 25.98 -6.43 14.10
CA LYS A 18 25.23 -5.20 13.86
C LYS A 18 25.42 -4.76 12.40
N LEU A 19 24.30 -4.53 11.70
CA LEU A 19 24.26 -3.97 10.35
C LEU A 19 23.89 -2.49 10.39
N ASP A 20 24.42 -1.71 9.45
CA ASP A 20 23.84 -0.42 9.09
C ASP A 20 22.90 -0.60 7.88
N ILE A 21 21.61 -0.45 8.12
CA ILE A 21 20.52 -0.68 7.17
C ILE A 21 19.95 0.67 6.75
N VAL A 22 19.84 0.89 5.44
CA VAL A 22 19.18 2.08 4.88
C VAL A 22 17.89 1.67 4.19
N ILE A 23 16.77 2.27 4.61
CA ILE A 23 15.44 2.06 4.05
C ILE A 23 15.05 3.29 3.24
N ILE A 24 14.77 3.11 1.95
CA ILE A 24 14.37 4.18 1.05
C ILE A 24 12.84 4.23 0.97
N GLY A 25 12.25 5.35 1.40
CA GLY A 25 10.81 5.55 1.54
C GLY A 25 10.30 5.24 2.95
N ALA A 26 9.53 6.17 3.54
CA ALA A 26 9.02 6.06 4.91
C ALA A 26 7.48 6.17 5.00
N SER A 27 6.80 5.52 4.06
CA SER A 27 5.36 5.21 4.17
C SER A 27 5.16 3.84 4.84
N LEU A 28 3.99 3.21 4.66
CA LEU A 28 3.63 1.97 5.37
C LEU A 28 4.67 0.85 5.22
N GLY A 29 5.18 0.58 4.02
CA GLY A 29 6.16 -0.51 3.81
C GLY A 29 7.52 -0.26 4.46
N GLY A 30 8.05 0.96 4.33
CA GLY A 30 9.32 1.32 4.94
C GLY A 30 9.25 1.36 6.47
N LEU A 31 8.17 1.93 7.02
CA LEU A 31 7.94 1.98 8.45
C LEU A 31 7.63 0.60 9.05
N ALA A 32 6.85 -0.24 8.36
CA ALA A 32 6.61 -1.62 8.79
C ALA A 32 7.93 -2.41 8.84
N THR A 33 8.80 -2.22 7.85
CA THR A 33 10.12 -2.87 7.82
C THR A 33 11.04 -2.35 8.91
N ALA A 34 11.11 -1.03 9.09
CA ALA A 34 11.88 -0.44 10.19
C ALA A 34 11.41 -0.97 11.54
N LEU A 35 10.09 -1.10 11.75
CA LEU A 35 9.53 -1.62 12.99
C LEU A 35 9.84 -3.11 13.18
N ALA A 36 9.65 -3.95 12.16
CA ALA A 36 9.95 -5.38 12.25
C ALA A 36 11.43 -5.63 12.60
N LEU A 37 12.35 -4.90 11.95
CA LEU A 37 13.78 -4.97 12.21
C LEU A 37 14.17 -4.39 13.57
N LYS A 38 13.54 -3.28 13.99
CA LYS A 38 13.77 -2.67 15.31
C LYS A 38 13.44 -3.64 16.44
N ARG A 39 12.43 -4.48 16.25
CA ARG A 39 11.91 -5.43 17.25
C ARG A 39 12.61 -6.80 17.20
N LEU A 40 13.63 -7.00 16.37
CA LEU A 40 14.43 -8.22 16.41
C LEU A 40 15.13 -8.36 17.76
N PRO A 41 15.18 -9.57 18.35
CA PRO A 41 15.80 -9.79 19.67
C PRO A 41 17.32 -9.73 19.59
N SER A 42 17.97 -9.46 20.73
CA SER A 42 19.43 -9.59 20.87
C SER A 42 19.90 -10.99 20.41
N PRO A 43 21.00 -11.12 19.65
CA PRO A 43 22.01 -10.11 19.30
C PRO A 43 21.70 -9.25 18.06
N HIS A 44 20.52 -9.35 17.46
CA HIS A 44 20.16 -8.72 16.16
C HIS A 44 19.78 -7.24 16.25
N ALA A 45 20.51 -6.46 17.06
CA ALA A 45 20.33 -5.01 17.10
C ALA A 45 21.05 -4.36 15.91
N HIS A 46 20.35 -3.49 15.17
CA HIS A 46 20.85 -2.87 13.93
C HIS A 46 20.75 -1.33 14.00
N SER A 47 21.58 -0.63 13.22
CA SER A 47 21.33 0.80 12.93
C SER A 47 20.42 0.88 11.71
N ILE A 48 19.31 1.62 11.80
CA ILE A 48 18.34 1.75 10.71
C ILE A 48 18.22 3.23 10.37
N THR A 49 18.45 3.59 9.11
CA THR A 49 18.21 4.95 8.60
C THR A 49 17.11 4.94 7.56
N LEU A 50 16.01 5.65 7.80
CA LEU A 50 14.95 5.88 6.82
C LEU A 50 15.23 7.17 6.06
N LEU A 51 15.22 7.12 4.73
CA LEU A 51 15.27 8.29 3.84
C LEU A 51 13.89 8.53 3.23
N GLU A 52 13.25 9.66 3.55
CA GLU A 52 11.96 10.07 3.02
C GLU A 52 12.10 11.35 2.20
N ARG A 53 11.63 11.32 0.94
CA ARG A 53 11.71 12.47 0.03
C ARG A 53 10.82 13.65 0.44
N ASN A 54 9.72 13.40 1.14
CA ASN A 54 8.83 14.46 1.58
C ASN A 54 9.50 15.29 2.69
N PRO A 55 9.66 16.62 2.52
CA PRO A 55 10.25 17.49 3.55
C PRO A 55 9.37 17.67 4.77
N LYS A 56 8.05 17.45 4.66
CA LYS A 56 7.17 17.53 5.82
C LYS A 56 7.47 16.35 6.76
N PRO A 57 7.59 16.60 8.08
CA PRO A 57 7.75 15.53 9.07
C PRO A 57 6.59 14.52 9.06
N VAL A 58 5.44 14.92 8.50
CA VAL A 58 4.23 14.13 8.41
C VAL A 58 3.74 14.15 6.96
N LEU A 59 3.40 12.98 6.44
CA LEU A 59 2.78 12.83 5.13
C LEU A 59 1.32 13.33 5.18
N ASP A 60 0.89 14.07 4.16
CA ASP A 60 -0.46 14.62 4.11
C ASP A 60 -1.52 13.49 4.04
N ASN A 61 -2.59 13.67 4.80
CA ASN A 61 -3.73 12.75 4.89
C ASN A 61 -4.28 12.42 3.48
N GLN A 62 -4.24 11.14 3.12
CA GLN A 62 -4.72 10.67 1.82
C GLN A 62 -6.22 10.31 1.82
N GLY A 63 -6.87 10.30 2.99
CA GLY A 63 -8.27 9.93 3.17
C GLY A 63 -8.58 8.52 2.68
N ALA A 64 -7.55 7.68 2.55
CA ALA A 64 -7.66 6.40 1.89
C ALA A 64 -7.99 5.30 2.89
N GLY A 65 -9.13 4.63 2.69
CA GLY A 65 -9.43 3.37 3.36
C GLY A 65 -8.50 2.25 2.94
N ILE A 66 -8.19 1.37 3.89
CA ILE A 66 -7.38 0.18 3.72
C ILE A 66 -8.17 -1.00 4.29
N VAL A 67 -8.25 -2.12 3.57
CA VAL A 67 -8.70 -3.37 4.20
C VAL A 67 -7.56 -3.89 5.07
N ALA A 68 -7.80 -3.94 6.37
CA ALA A 68 -6.88 -4.51 7.35
C ALA A 68 -7.15 -6.01 7.47
N GLY A 69 -6.69 -6.80 6.50
CA GLY A 69 -6.82 -8.26 6.47
C GLY A 69 -5.49 -8.98 6.67
N GLY A 70 -5.55 -10.27 7.02
CA GLY A 70 -4.42 -11.21 6.97
C GLY A 70 -3.14 -10.67 7.62
N ASP A 71 -2.08 -10.53 6.81
CA ASP A 71 -0.75 -10.13 7.25
C ASP A 71 -0.69 -8.71 7.83
N THR A 72 -1.62 -7.80 7.48
CA THR A 72 -1.68 -6.47 8.10
C THR A 72 -2.07 -6.58 9.57
N LEU A 73 -3.13 -7.32 9.91
CA LEU A 73 -3.52 -7.52 11.30
C LEU A 73 -2.48 -8.34 12.07
N ALA A 74 -1.88 -9.35 11.43
CA ALA A 74 -0.83 -10.15 12.04
C ALA A 74 0.40 -9.30 12.39
N PHE A 75 0.80 -8.40 11.48
CA PHE A 75 1.91 -7.48 11.70
C PHE A 75 1.67 -6.57 12.91
N PHE A 76 0.55 -5.83 12.92
CA PHE A 76 0.26 -4.92 14.03
C PHE A 76 0.10 -5.69 15.34
N LYS A 77 -0.56 -6.86 15.34
CA LYS A 77 -0.62 -7.73 16.52
C LYS A 77 0.76 -8.12 17.06
N LYS A 78 1.73 -8.41 16.18
CA LYS A 78 3.09 -8.82 16.57
C LYS A 78 3.92 -7.63 17.10
N TYR A 79 3.90 -6.49 16.40
CA TYR A 79 4.89 -5.43 16.62
C TYR A 79 4.36 -4.13 17.23
N ASP A 80 3.06 -3.86 17.15
CA ASP A 80 2.48 -2.64 17.70
C ASP A 80 2.46 -2.66 19.23
N ARG A 81 2.71 -1.50 19.84
CA ARG A 81 2.63 -1.27 21.28
C ARG A 81 1.82 -0.02 21.64
N CYS A 82 1.11 0.59 20.68
CA CYS A 82 0.27 1.78 20.93
C CYS A 82 -0.94 1.47 21.82
N GLY A 83 -1.28 0.21 22.05
CA GLY A 83 -2.30 -0.19 23.02
C GLY A 83 -3.74 0.15 22.60
N ARG A 84 -3.99 0.29 21.29
CA ARG A 84 -5.30 0.66 20.74
C ARG A 84 -5.72 -0.23 19.57
N GLU A 85 -7.02 -0.25 19.29
CA GLU A 85 -7.54 -0.94 18.10
C GLU A 85 -7.20 -0.20 16.80
N LEU A 86 -6.89 -0.99 15.76
CA LEU A 86 -6.46 -0.52 14.44
C LEU A 86 -7.62 -0.37 13.44
N ALA A 87 -8.74 -1.06 13.63
CA ALA A 87 -9.70 -1.25 12.54
C ALA A 87 -11.16 -1.25 13.00
N VAL A 88 -12.04 -0.82 12.09
CA VAL A 88 -13.49 -0.98 12.18
C VAL A 88 -13.87 -2.29 11.49
N SER A 89 -14.79 -3.06 12.07
CA SER A 89 -15.30 -4.28 11.44
C SER A 89 -16.56 -4.02 10.62
N SER A 90 -16.60 -4.55 9.41
CA SER A 90 -17.82 -4.91 8.72
C SER A 90 -18.17 -6.36 9.01
N VAL A 91 -19.47 -6.66 9.15
CA VAL A 91 -19.99 -8.01 9.41
C VAL A 91 -20.60 -8.67 8.17
N ARG A 92 -20.78 -7.89 7.08
CA ARG A 92 -21.50 -8.32 5.88
C ARG A 92 -20.91 -7.69 4.64
N ARG A 93 -20.73 -8.51 3.61
CA ARG A 93 -20.53 -8.06 2.23
C ARG A 93 -21.86 -8.06 1.51
N GLN A 94 -22.15 -7.04 0.72
CA GLN A 94 -23.40 -6.97 -0.03
C GLN A 94 -23.26 -6.22 -1.36
N TYR A 95 -24.21 -6.45 -2.25
CA TYR A 95 -24.27 -5.86 -3.57
C TYR A 95 -25.63 -5.21 -3.80
N LEU A 96 -25.62 -3.99 -4.31
CA LEU A 96 -26.82 -3.24 -4.67
C LEU A 96 -27.10 -3.34 -6.17
N ASP A 97 -28.37 -3.24 -6.55
CA ASP A 97 -28.77 -2.88 -7.91
C ASP A 97 -28.75 -1.36 -8.13
N LYS A 98 -29.14 -0.91 -9.33
CA LYS A 98 -29.21 0.52 -9.68
C LYS A 98 -30.20 1.32 -8.84
N ASN A 99 -31.26 0.69 -8.32
CA ASN A 99 -32.26 1.35 -7.48
C ASN A 99 -31.80 1.48 -6.02
N GLY A 100 -30.73 0.77 -5.66
CA GLY A 100 -30.16 0.72 -4.32
C GLY A 100 -30.72 -0.41 -3.47
N ASP A 101 -31.36 -1.41 -4.08
CA ASP A 101 -31.88 -2.59 -3.41
C ASP A 101 -30.80 -3.68 -3.31
N ILE A 102 -30.79 -4.42 -2.20
CA ILE A 102 -29.80 -5.49 -1.98
C ILE A 102 -30.18 -6.70 -2.83
N ILE A 103 -29.31 -7.06 -3.78
CA ILE A 103 -29.49 -8.21 -4.68
C ILE A 103 -28.61 -9.42 -4.32
N HIS A 104 -27.57 -9.21 -3.52
CA HIS A 104 -26.74 -10.29 -2.97
C HIS A 104 -26.14 -9.89 -1.63
N LYS A 105 -25.97 -10.84 -0.72
CA LYS A 105 -25.30 -10.62 0.57
C LYS A 105 -24.66 -11.89 1.10
N GLU A 106 -23.55 -11.71 1.79
CA GLU A 106 -22.80 -12.77 2.47
C GLU A 106 -22.37 -12.27 3.86
N ASP A 107 -22.61 -13.09 4.88
CA ASP A 107 -22.12 -12.81 6.22
C ASP A 107 -20.62 -13.13 6.27
N MET A 108 -19.83 -12.07 6.29
CA MET A 108 -18.38 -12.14 6.20
C MET A 108 -17.78 -10.99 7.00
N LYS A 109 -17.03 -11.32 8.05
CA LYS A 109 -16.32 -10.31 8.83
C LYS A 109 -15.09 -9.82 8.07
N GLN A 110 -15.01 -8.51 7.87
CA GLN A 110 -13.85 -7.86 7.26
C GLN A 110 -13.48 -6.64 8.08
N ASN A 111 -12.18 -6.38 8.24
CA ASN A 111 -11.70 -5.25 9.02
C ASN A 111 -11.12 -4.19 8.10
N MET A 112 -11.38 -2.93 8.41
CA MET A 112 -11.00 -1.77 7.63
C MET A 112 -10.32 -0.75 8.53
N THR A 113 -9.19 -0.23 8.08
CA THR A 113 -8.45 0.85 8.73
C THR A 113 -8.32 2.04 7.77
N SER A 114 -7.75 3.13 8.26
CA SER A 114 -7.35 4.25 7.44
C SER A 114 -5.84 4.23 7.26
N TRP A 115 -5.37 4.74 6.13
CA TRP A 115 -3.94 4.94 5.91
C TRP A 115 -3.29 5.77 7.03
N ASP A 116 -3.98 6.81 7.51
CA ASP A 116 -3.47 7.68 8.58
C ASP A 116 -3.27 6.92 9.88
N LEU A 117 -4.28 6.16 10.35
CA LEU A 117 -4.17 5.46 11.62
C LEU A 117 -3.01 4.45 11.60
N ALA A 118 -2.90 3.66 10.53
CA ALA A 118 -1.78 2.74 10.36
C ALA A 118 -0.43 3.49 10.31
N TYR A 119 -0.35 4.60 9.58
CA TYR A 119 0.86 5.41 9.47
C TYR A 119 1.30 5.99 10.82
N TYR A 120 0.40 6.63 11.56
CA TYR A 120 0.74 7.24 12.85
C TYR A 120 1.08 6.21 13.92
N MET A 121 0.38 5.07 13.96
CA MET A 121 0.75 3.96 14.85
C MET A 121 2.15 3.42 14.52
N LEU A 122 2.49 3.25 13.24
CA LEU A 122 3.84 2.86 12.84
C LEU A 122 4.89 3.90 13.27
N ARG A 123 4.63 5.20 13.05
CA ARG A 123 5.53 6.28 13.46
C ARG A 123 5.74 6.31 14.98
N ALA A 124 4.68 6.25 15.77
CA ALA A 124 4.77 6.19 17.23
C ALA A 124 5.67 5.04 17.71
N ASN A 125 5.57 3.85 17.09
CA ASN A 125 6.45 2.72 17.42
C ASN A 125 7.89 2.87 16.89
N VAL A 126 8.08 3.44 15.70
CA VAL A 126 9.37 3.50 15.00
C VAL A 126 10.25 4.62 15.55
N ASP A 127 9.73 5.85 15.53
CA ASP A 127 10.49 7.07 15.82
C ASP A 127 9.86 7.95 16.91
N GLY A 128 8.80 7.47 17.58
CA GLY A 128 8.22 8.15 18.73
C GLY A 128 7.42 9.40 18.36
N LEU A 129 6.90 9.48 17.14
CA LEU A 129 6.04 10.60 16.74
C LEU A 129 4.76 10.64 17.58
N GLU A 130 4.60 11.68 18.38
CA GLU A 130 3.35 12.00 19.07
C GLU A 130 2.29 12.49 18.07
N SER A 131 1.05 12.04 18.24
CA SER A 131 -0.07 12.50 17.43
C SER A 131 -1.39 12.25 18.14
N ALA A 132 -2.46 12.90 17.68
CA ALA A 132 -3.82 12.61 18.15
C ALA A 132 -4.30 11.17 17.82
N TYR A 133 -3.58 10.44 16.96
CA TYR A 133 -3.96 9.08 16.57
C TYR A 133 -3.49 8.01 17.56
N CYS A 134 -2.47 8.23 18.38
CA CYS A 134 -2.03 7.25 19.36
C CYS A 134 -0.97 7.82 20.29
N ASP A 135 -0.95 7.29 21.51
CA ASP A 135 0.14 7.52 22.45
C ASP A 135 1.41 6.81 21.98
N VAL A 136 2.55 7.44 22.28
CA VAL A 136 3.87 6.83 22.04
C VAL A 136 4.09 5.74 23.08
N PRO A 137 4.40 4.49 22.67
CA PRO A 137 4.62 3.41 23.62
C PRO A 137 5.83 3.67 24.53
N ASN A 138 5.69 3.43 25.83
CA ASN A 138 6.76 3.55 26.82
C ASN A 138 7.84 2.43 26.72
N THR A 139 7.65 1.46 25.83
CA THR A 139 8.51 0.28 25.71
C THR A 139 9.68 0.51 24.75
N ILE A 140 10.89 0.54 25.28
CA ILE A 140 12.14 0.40 24.52
C ILE A 140 12.32 -1.11 24.21
N ASP A 141 11.59 -1.66 23.24
CA ASP A 141 11.93 -3.02 22.78
C ASP A 141 13.06 -2.94 21.76
N GLY A 142 14.20 -3.56 22.09
CA GLY A 142 15.37 -3.70 21.24
C GLY A 142 16.45 -2.61 21.45
N ASN A 143 17.71 -2.97 21.17
CA ASN A 143 18.85 -2.03 21.16
C ASN A 143 19.05 -1.37 19.78
N SER A 144 18.15 -1.62 18.82
CA SER A 144 18.22 -1.05 17.47
C SER A 144 17.96 0.45 17.50
N GLN A 145 18.79 1.22 16.81
CA GLN A 145 18.62 2.67 16.69
C GLN A 145 17.96 2.98 15.35
N VAL A 146 16.92 3.81 15.36
CA VAL A 146 16.26 4.27 14.13
C VAL A 146 16.45 5.77 13.97
N LYS A 147 16.95 6.19 12.81
CA LYS A 147 17.04 7.58 12.37
C LYS A 147 16.10 7.81 11.20
N HIS A 148 15.15 8.73 11.33
CA HIS A 148 14.23 9.10 10.25
C HIS A 148 14.61 10.45 9.66
N LEU A 149 15.06 10.45 8.40
CA LEU A 149 15.50 11.63 7.67
C LEU A 149 14.45 12.08 6.65
N HIS A 150 13.74 13.16 6.98
CA HIS A 150 12.76 13.80 6.10
C HIS A 150 13.41 14.73 5.08
N GLY A 151 12.78 14.90 3.92
CA GLY A 151 13.31 15.69 2.81
C GLY A 151 14.53 15.10 2.13
N HIS A 152 14.94 13.86 2.45
CA HIS A 152 16.10 13.18 1.88
C HIS A 152 15.65 12.24 0.77
N ARG A 153 15.69 12.73 -0.48
CA ARG A 153 15.35 11.94 -1.66
C ARG A 153 16.55 11.11 -2.10
N PHE A 154 16.42 9.80 -2.11
CA PHE A 154 17.39 8.90 -2.74
C PHE A 154 17.62 9.24 -4.21
N THR A 155 18.88 9.25 -4.64
CA THR A 155 19.26 9.57 -6.03
C THR A 155 20.12 8.50 -6.70
N GLY A 156 20.75 7.61 -5.93
CA GLY A 156 21.62 6.58 -6.48
C GLY A 156 22.37 5.82 -5.38
N LEU A 157 23.04 4.73 -5.75
CA LEU A 157 23.96 4.04 -4.87
C LEU A 157 25.09 3.39 -5.66
N TRP A 158 26.23 3.20 -5.01
CA TRP A 158 27.39 2.50 -5.58
C TRP A 158 28.11 1.69 -4.50
N LYS A 159 28.95 0.73 -4.92
CA LYS A 159 29.73 -0.13 -4.02
C LYS A 159 31.15 0.41 -3.88
N GLN A 160 31.64 0.55 -2.66
CA GLN A 160 33.00 1.02 -2.39
C GLN A 160 34.06 -0.03 -2.77
N GLU A 161 35.21 0.41 -3.29
CA GLU A 161 36.34 -0.45 -3.72
C GLU A 161 37.23 -0.93 -2.55
N SER A 162 36.66 -1.15 -1.35
CA SER A 162 37.38 -1.65 -0.17
C SER A 162 37.17 -3.15 0.05
N ASN A 163 38.03 -3.82 0.83
CA ASN A 163 37.96 -5.28 1.08
C ASN A 163 36.61 -5.78 1.63
N ARG A 164 35.77 -4.93 2.24
CA ARG A 164 34.38 -5.28 2.65
C ARG A 164 33.30 -4.68 1.73
N GLY A 165 33.68 -3.73 0.87
CA GLY A 165 32.87 -3.03 -0.12
C GLY A 165 31.46 -2.70 0.34
N ARG A 166 31.31 -1.70 1.22
CA ARG A 166 29.99 -1.20 1.66
C ARG A 166 29.26 -0.51 0.52
N LEU A 167 27.93 -0.40 0.63
CA LEU A 167 27.14 0.41 -0.27
C LEU A 167 27.17 1.86 0.21
N VAL A 168 27.36 2.79 -0.71
CA VAL A 168 27.21 4.23 -0.48
C VAL A 168 25.89 4.64 -1.11
N VAL A 169 24.95 5.08 -0.29
CA VAL A 169 23.63 5.54 -0.69
C VAL A 169 23.67 7.06 -0.82
N GLU A 170 23.38 7.56 -2.01
CA GLU A 170 23.35 8.98 -2.32
C GLU A 170 21.93 9.53 -2.19
N TYR A 171 21.82 10.72 -1.63
CA TYR A 171 20.57 11.44 -1.52
C TYR A 171 20.74 12.93 -1.84
N GLN A 172 19.62 13.56 -2.16
CA GLN A 172 19.50 15.00 -2.26
C GLN A 172 18.42 15.48 -1.28
N THR A 173 18.74 16.48 -0.48
CA THR A 173 17.82 17.11 0.47
C THR A 173 16.84 18.04 -0.24
N SER A 174 15.78 18.49 0.45
CA SER A 174 14.78 19.40 -0.11
C SER A 174 15.29 20.80 -0.46
N ASP A 175 16.40 21.22 0.15
CA ASP A 175 17.19 22.41 -0.18
C ASP A 175 18.25 22.14 -1.27
N ASN A 176 18.15 21.01 -1.97
CA ASN A 176 19.00 20.57 -3.08
C ASN A 176 20.45 20.23 -2.72
N VAL A 177 20.78 20.06 -1.44
CA VAL A 177 22.12 19.65 -0.98
C VAL A 177 22.29 18.15 -1.23
N LYS A 178 23.42 17.77 -1.83
CA LYS A 178 23.79 16.36 -2.04
C LYS A 178 24.49 15.81 -0.80
N GLY A 179 24.19 14.58 -0.43
CA GLY A 179 24.83 13.86 0.65
C GLY A 179 24.86 12.36 0.40
N SER A 180 25.50 11.62 1.31
CA SER A 180 25.55 10.17 1.25
C SER A 180 25.61 9.53 2.63
N VAL A 181 25.24 8.26 2.70
CA VAL A 181 25.33 7.42 3.90
C VAL A 181 25.81 6.02 3.51
N GLU A 182 26.70 5.43 4.31
CA GLU A 182 27.15 4.06 4.10
C GLU A 182 26.15 3.04 4.66
N ALA A 183 26.02 1.90 3.99
CA ALA A 183 25.10 0.84 4.35
C ALA A 183 25.70 -0.55 4.05
N ASP A 184 25.34 -1.52 4.89
CA ASP A 184 25.56 -2.94 4.62
C ASP A 184 24.38 -3.55 3.85
N LEU A 185 23.18 -3.01 4.05
CA LEU A 185 21.94 -3.42 3.39
C LEU A 185 21.09 -2.19 3.01
N VAL A 186 20.57 -2.17 1.79
CA VAL A 186 19.62 -1.15 1.31
C VAL A 186 18.28 -1.81 1.00
N ILE A 187 17.20 -1.26 1.53
CA ILE A 187 15.83 -1.75 1.33
C ILE A 187 15.02 -0.67 0.60
N GLY A 188 14.62 -0.95 -0.63
CA GLY A 188 13.70 -0.14 -1.41
C GLY A 188 12.25 -0.38 -1.01
N ALA A 189 11.66 0.63 -0.36
CA ALA A 189 10.26 0.71 0.02
C ALA A 189 9.63 2.02 -0.52
N ASP A 190 10.14 2.50 -1.65
CA ASP A 190 9.87 3.81 -2.26
C ASP A 190 8.67 3.81 -3.22
N GLY A 191 7.84 2.78 -3.11
CA GLY A 191 6.52 2.69 -3.72
C GLY A 191 6.52 2.30 -5.19
N PRO A 192 5.37 2.41 -5.87
CA PRO A 192 5.20 1.87 -7.22
C PRO A 192 6.01 2.58 -8.30
N SER A 193 6.64 3.71 -7.99
CA SER A 193 7.55 4.45 -8.87
C SER A 193 8.99 4.40 -8.33
N SER A 194 9.40 3.21 -7.86
CA SER A 194 10.67 2.96 -7.20
C SER A 194 11.86 3.37 -8.06
N THR A 195 12.69 4.27 -7.54
CA THR A 195 13.95 4.66 -8.17
C THR A 195 14.98 3.54 -8.08
N ILE A 196 14.96 2.73 -7.01
CA ILE A 196 15.83 1.55 -6.91
C ILE A 196 15.49 0.55 -8.02
N ARG A 197 14.21 0.24 -8.22
CA ARG A 197 13.79 -0.65 -9.31
C ARG A 197 14.21 -0.11 -10.67
N ASP A 198 14.08 1.19 -10.91
CA ASP A 198 14.49 1.80 -12.17
C ASP A 198 16.00 1.70 -12.43
N ILE A 199 16.84 1.76 -11.38
CA ILE A 199 18.30 1.58 -11.48
C ILE A 199 18.68 0.14 -11.85
N PHE A 200 18.08 -0.85 -11.18
CA PHE A 200 18.49 -2.26 -11.30
C PHE A 200 17.69 -3.07 -12.32
N SER A 201 16.53 -2.58 -12.74
CA SER A 201 15.68 -3.22 -13.74
C SER A 201 15.12 -2.17 -14.71
N PRO A 202 16.01 -1.50 -15.48
CA PRO A 202 15.60 -0.48 -16.44
C PRO A 202 14.61 -1.07 -17.45
N GLY A 203 13.55 -0.33 -17.74
CA GLY A 203 12.45 -0.77 -18.63
C GLY A 203 11.27 -1.44 -17.92
N VAL A 204 11.35 -1.64 -16.59
CA VAL A 204 10.19 -2.08 -15.78
C VAL A 204 9.33 -0.87 -15.41
N ASP A 205 8.46 -0.49 -16.33
CA ASP A 205 7.55 0.65 -16.16
C ASP A 205 6.19 0.28 -15.57
N ARG A 206 5.57 1.26 -14.91
CA ARG A 206 4.15 1.18 -14.51
C ARG A 206 3.25 1.13 -15.74
N LYS A 207 2.42 0.10 -15.83
CA LYS A 207 1.42 -0.07 -16.88
C LYS A 207 0.10 0.53 -16.42
N TYR A 208 -0.48 1.43 -17.22
CA TYR A 208 -1.80 1.97 -16.94
C TYR A 208 -2.90 1.05 -17.44
N ALA A 209 -3.91 0.84 -16.61
CA ALA A 209 -4.97 -0.13 -16.85
C ALA A 209 -6.14 0.42 -17.69
N GLY A 210 -6.10 1.71 -18.08
CA GLY A 210 -7.15 2.36 -18.87
C GLY A 210 -8.33 2.92 -18.06
N TYR A 211 -8.22 2.94 -16.73
CA TYR A 211 -9.25 3.47 -15.84
C TYR A 211 -8.68 4.16 -14.60
N VAL A 212 -9.50 5.00 -13.98
CA VAL A 212 -9.17 5.74 -12.76
C VAL A 212 -10.01 5.24 -11.60
N ALA A 213 -9.53 5.49 -10.39
CA ALA A 213 -10.34 5.48 -9.17
C ALA A 213 -10.63 6.91 -8.72
N LEU A 214 -11.90 7.28 -8.67
CA LEU A 214 -12.40 8.44 -7.94
C LEU A 214 -12.59 8.02 -6.48
N ARG A 215 -12.03 8.78 -5.54
CA ARG A 215 -11.97 8.40 -4.14
C ARG A 215 -12.35 9.57 -3.23
N GLY A 216 -12.84 9.23 -2.06
CA GLY A 216 -13.19 10.19 -1.04
C GLY A 216 -13.75 9.53 0.21
N THR A 217 -14.01 10.37 1.20
CA THR A 217 -14.57 9.99 2.49
C THR A 217 -15.65 10.97 2.88
N VAL A 218 -16.72 10.46 3.48
CA VAL A 218 -17.80 11.27 4.06
C VAL A 218 -17.95 10.90 5.53
N ARG A 219 -18.26 11.86 6.40
CA ARG A 219 -18.54 11.54 7.81
C ARG A 219 -19.82 10.72 7.93
N GLU A 220 -19.80 9.76 8.84
CA GLU A 220 -20.94 8.86 9.12
C GLU A 220 -22.22 9.64 9.48
N ASP A 221 -22.09 10.77 10.17
CA ASP A 221 -23.19 11.64 10.60
C ASP A 221 -23.63 12.70 9.57
N SER A 222 -23.02 12.72 8.38
CA SER A 222 -23.27 13.73 7.35
C SER A 222 -24.02 13.20 6.13
N VAL A 223 -24.56 11.98 6.21
CA VAL A 223 -25.35 11.33 5.14
C VAL A 223 -26.77 11.06 5.60
N THR A 224 -27.67 10.82 4.64
CA THR A 224 -29.05 10.43 4.96
C THR A 224 -29.10 9.09 5.72
N PRO A 225 -30.12 8.85 6.57
CA PRO A 225 -30.28 7.58 7.26
C PRO A 225 -30.32 6.36 6.33
N LYS A 226 -30.93 6.50 5.14
CA LYS A 226 -30.98 5.45 4.12
C LYS A 226 -29.59 5.11 3.57
N THR A 227 -28.76 6.12 3.33
CA THR A 227 -27.37 5.95 2.87
C THR A 227 -26.50 5.37 3.98
N LEU A 228 -26.62 5.87 5.22
CA LEU A 228 -25.91 5.30 6.35
C LEU A 228 -26.22 3.81 6.51
N GLU A 229 -27.49 3.42 6.46
CA GLU A 229 -27.90 2.03 6.58
C GLU A 229 -27.26 1.15 5.50
N ALA A 230 -27.09 1.64 4.27
CA ALA A 230 -26.44 0.87 3.20
C ALA A 230 -24.96 0.54 3.47
N PHE A 231 -24.26 1.30 4.33
CA PHE A 231 -22.81 1.19 4.54
C PHE A 231 -22.40 0.93 6.00
N LYS A 232 -23.29 1.13 6.96
CA LYS A 232 -23.02 0.88 8.38
C LYS A 232 -22.70 -0.59 8.59
N GLU A 233 -21.47 -0.86 9.02
CA GLU A 233 -20.93 -2.21 9.27
C GLU A 233 -21.02 -3.14 8.05
N ARG A 234 -21.12 -2.58 6.84
CA ARG A 234 -21.29 -3.31 5.58
C ARG A 234 -20.18 -2.94 4.60
N PHE A 235 -19.66 -3.94 3.91
CA PHE A 235 -18.82 -3.76 2.74
C PHE A 235 -19.69 -3.88 1.49
N THR A 236 -20.10 -2.74 0.96
CA THR A 236 -21.13 -2.67 -0.07
C THR A 236 -20.52 -2.37 -1.42
N PHE A 237 -21.03 -3.04 -2.45
CA PHE A 237 -20.59 -2.93 -3.84
C PHE A 237 -21.75 -2.61 -4.78
N PHE A 238 -21.43 -2.00 -5.92
CA PHE A 238 -22.27 -1.95 -7.10
C PHE A 238 -21.42 -2.21 -8.33
N HIS A 239 -21.97 -2.98 -9.27
CA HIS A 239 -21.31 -3.40 -10.50
C HIS A 239 -22.26 -3.25 -11.69
N CYS A 240 -21.73 -2.71 -12.79
CA CYS A 240 -22.28 -2.86 -14.14
C CYS A 240 -21.14 -2.73 -15.17
N ALA A 241 -21.43 -2.90 -16.45
CA ALA A 241 -20.41 -2.83 -17.51
C ALA A 241 -19.52 -1.57 -17.39
N GLY A 242 -18.21 -1.77 -17.19
CA GLY A 242 -17.21 -0.70 -17.07
C GLY A 242 -17.23 0.11 -15.76
N VAL A 243 -18.04 -0.28 -14.78
CA VAL A 243 -18.24 0.44 -13.52
C VAL A 243 -18.21 -0.52 -12.34
N GLN A 244 -17.33 -0.20 -11.39
CA GLN A 244 -17.37 -0.76 -10.05
C GLN A 244 -17.28 0.38 -9.03
N ILE A 245 -18.18 0.41 -8.06
CA ILE A 245 -18.02 1.24 -6.87
C ILE A 245 -18.18 0.39 -5.62
N LEU A 246 -17.42 0.74 -4.59
CA LEU A 246 -17.47 0.09 -3.29
C LEU A 246 -17.34 1.11 -2.17
N ALA A 247 -17.98 0.83 -1.03
CA ALA A 247 -17.89 1.67 0.16
C ALA A 247 -17.94 0.86 1.45
N TYR A 248 -17.26 1.38 2.47
CA TYR A 248 -17.13 0.77 3.79
C TYR A 248 -16.71 1.82 4.83
N LEU A 249 -16.94 1.51 6.10
CA LEU A 249 -16.50 2.36 7.21
C LEU A 249 -15.00 2.20 7.49
N ILE A 250 -14.37 3.31 7.84
CA ILE A 250 -12.97 3.37 8.31
C ILE A 250 -12.89 4.25 9.58
N PRO A 251 -11.79 4.15 10.35
CA PRO A 251 -11.53 5.07 11.45
C PRO A 251 -11.71 6.53 11.04
N GLY A 252 -12.35 7.31 11.90
CA GLY A 252 -12.64 8.72 11.69
C GLY A 252 -11.43 9.62 11.92
N LYS A 253 -11.70 10.90 12.14
CA LYS A 253 -10.68 11.87 12.56
C LYS A 253 -9.94 11.35 13.81
N ASP A 254 -8.62 11.53 13.84
CA ASP A 254 -7.75 11.08 14.93
C ASP A 254 -7.84 9.56 15.20
N GLY A 255 -8.30 8.81 14.19
CA GLY A 255 -8.44 7.37 14.24
C GLY A 255 -9.61 6.87 15.09
N THR A 256 -10.59 7.70 15.45
CA THR A 256 -11.72 7.24 16.29
C THR A 256 -12.50 6.09 15.63
N LEU A 257 -12.84 5.08 16.42
CA LEU A 257 -13.67 3.94 16.00
C LEU A 257 -15.14 4.08 16.45
N GLU A 258 -15.46 5.17 17.14
CA GLU A 258 -16.79 5.41 17.71
C GLU A 258 -17.85 5.54 16.62
N PRO A 259 -18.96 4.76 16.68
CA PRO A 259 -20.09 4.93 15.77
C PRO A 259 -20.60 6.37 15.72
N GLY A 260 -20.84 6.86 14.52
CA GLY A 260 -21.24 8.25 14.24
C GLY A 260 -20.07 9.21 14.02
N LYS A 261 -18.85 8.86 14.44
CA LYS A 261 -17.64 9.68 14.26
C LYS A 261 -16.67 9.12 13.21
N ARG A 262 -16.99 7.97 12.63
CA ARG A 262 -16.19 7.30 11.58
C ARG A 262 -16.38 7.97 10.22
N PHE A 263 -15.56 7.58 9.25
CA PHE A 263 -15.77 7.94 7.86
C PHE A 263 -16.32 6.77 7.05
N ILE A 264 -17.20 7.06 6.10
CA ILE A 264 -17.58 6.17 5.00
C ILE A 264 -16.60 6.45 3.86
N ASN A 265 -15.70 5.51 3.59
CA ASN A 265 -14.78 5.55 2.46
C ASN A 265 -15.47 4.97 1.22
N PHE A 266 -15.29 5.60 0.06
CA PHE A 266 -15.70 5.03 -1.23
C PHE A 266 -14.57 5.01 -2.25
N VAL A 267 -14.64 4.04 -3.17
CA VAL A 267 -13.76 3.94 -4.34
C VAL A 267 -14.62 3.62 -5.56
N TYR A 268 -14.64 4.54 -6.52
CA TYR A 268 -15.36 4.38 -7.79
C TYR A 268 -14.37 4.23 -8.95
N TYR A 269 -14.31 3.03 -9.52
CA TYR A 269 -13.57 2.76 -10.74
C TYR A 269 -14.39 3.12 -11.97
N LYS A 270 -13.81 4.00 -12.79
CA LYS A 270 -14.41 4.48 -14.03
C LYS A 270 -13.40 4.40 -15.17
N ASN A 271 -13.81 3.79 -16.27
CA ASN A 271 -13.03 3.80 -17.50
C ASN A 271 -12.87 5.21 -18.05
N THR A 272 -11.65 5.52 -18.50
CA THR A 272 -11.36 6.80 -19.16
C THR A 272 -10.83 6.49 -20.54
N LYS A 273 -11.28 7.22 -21.57
CA LYS A 273 -10.48 7.34 -22.78
C LYS A 273 -9.40 8.35 -22.42
N PRO A 274 -8.09 8.04 -22.47
CA PRO A 274 -7.46 7.03 -23.30
C PRO A 274 -6.85 5.83 -22.57
N ARG A 275 -6.34 4.86 -23.32
CA ARG A 275 -5.73 3.60 -22.83
C ARG A 275 -4.25 3.70 -22.44
N SER A 276 -3.64 4.90 -22.46
CA SER A 276 -2.22 5.12 -22.09
C SER A 276 -2.06 6.42 -21.29
N LEU A 277 -1.09 6.47 -20.38
CA LEU A 277 -0.72 7.70 -19.65
C LEU A 277 -0.07 8.75 -20.56
N ALA A 278 0.41 8.35 -21.74
CA ALA A 278 0.96 9.27 -22.73
C ALA A 278 -0.13 9.99 -23.52
N ASP A 279 -1.29 9.36 -23.67
CA ASP A 279 -2.44 9.94 -24.33
C ASP A 279 -3.19 10.82 -23.32
N LYS A 280 -3.47 12.05 -23.73
CA LYS A 280 -4.10 13.08 -22.90
C LYS A 280 -5.39 13.53 -23.55
N SER A 281 -6.32 12.60 -23.74
CA SER A 281 -7.68 12.94 -24.16
C SER A 281 -8.21 14.13 -23.35
N ALA A 282 -9.10 14.91 -23.95
CA ALA A 282 -9.64 16.09 -23.30
C ALA A 282 -10.29 15.77 -21.94
N GLU A 283 -11.03 14.65 -21.84
CA GLU A 283 -11.69 14.22 -20.60
C GLU A 283 -10.68 13.82 -19.52
N PHE A 284 -9.70 12.97 -19.85
CA PHE A 284 -8.72 12.52 -18.88
C PHE A 284 -7.84 13.66 -18.41
N ARG A 285 -7.44 14.55 -19.32
CA ARG A 285 -6.67 15.75 -18.99
C ARG A 285 -7.47 16.70 -18.09
N GLU A 286 -8.73 16.94 -18.39
CA GLU A 286 -9.60 17.77 -17.54
C GLU A 286 -9.68 17.19 -16.12
N LEU A 287 -9.93 15.89 -15.98
CA LEU A 287 -10.05 15.24 -14.68
C LEU A 287 -8.72 15.25 -13.88
N MET A 288 -7.59 15.12 -14.56
CA MET A 288 -6.26 15.01 -13.94
C MET A 288 -5.51 16.35 -13.83
N THR A 289 -6.16 17.47 -14.13
CA THR A 289 -5.60 18.82 -13.95
C THR A 289 -6.18 19.45 -12.70
N ASP A 290 -5.32 19.94 -11.80
CA ASP A 290 -5.74 20.55 -10.55
C ASP A 290 -6.29 21.98 -10.73
N VAL A 291 -6.80 22.54 -9.64
CA VAL A 291 -7.28 23.94 -9.54
C VAL A 291 -6.22 24.98 -9.90
N ASP A 292 -4.94 24.64 -9.84
CA ASP A 292 -3.82 25.53 -10.18
C ASP A 292 -3.37 25.35 -11.64
N GLY A 293 -4.07 24.53 -12.43
CA GLY A 293 -3.73 24.22 -13.83
C GLY A 293 -2.59 23.22 -14.01
N LYS A 294 -2.10 22.60 -12.93
CA LYS A 294 -1.04 21.59 -13.00
C LYS A 294 -1.65 20.22 -13.32
N TYR A 295 -1.12 19.60 -14.37
CA TYR A 295 -1.47 18.24 -14.76
C TYR A 295 -0.75 17.21 -13.88
N HIS A 296 -1.52 16.26 -13.35
CA HIS A 296 -1.02 15.15 -12.54
C HIS A 296 -1.08 13.85 -13.34
N ARG A 297 0.06 13.18 -13.52
CA ARG A 297 0.11 11.96 -14.35
C ARG A 297 -0.57 10.75 -13.71
N ILE A 298 -0.54 10.64 -12.38
CA ILE A 298 -0.93 9.41 -11.68
C ILE A 298 -1.94 9.69 -10.57
N THR A 299 -1.61 10.58 -9.63
CA THR A 299 -2.50 10.91 -8.52
C THR A 299 -2.70 12.41 -8.49
N LEU A 300 -3.96 12.83 -8.57
CA LEU A 300 -4.41 14.18 -8.25
C LEU A 300 -4.81 14.17 -6.77
N PRO A 301 -4.08 14.85 -5.87
CA PRO A 301 -4.24 14.69 -4.43
C PRO A 301 -5.53 15.34 -3.89
N PRO A 302 -5.96 14.95 -2.67
CA PRO A 302 -7.11 15.56 -2.00
C PRO A 302 -6.99 17.09 -1.90
N GLY A 303 -8.11 17.79 -2.08
CA GLY A 303 -8.18 19.25 -1.96
C GLY A 303 -7.62 20.03 -3.16
N LYS A 304 -7.20 19.34 -4.23
CA LYS A 304 -6.71 19.95 -5.48
C LYS A 304 -7.60 19.70 -6.69
N ILE A 305 -8.67 18.91 -6.55
CA ILE A 305 -9.57 18.63 -7.68
C ILE A 305 -10.21 19.90 -8.22
N ASN A 306 -10.30 20.04 -9.53
CA ASN A 306 -11.05 21.12 -10.15
C ASN A 306 -12.57 20.93 -9.86
N PRO A 307 -13.26 21.89 -9.21
CA PRO A 307 -14.68 21.76 -8.88
C PRO A 307 -15.60 21.54 -10.08
N VAL A 308 -15.25 22.12 -11.24
CA VAL A 308 -16.03 21.94 -12.48
C VAL A 308 -15.89 20.51 -12.99
N ALA A 309 -14.67 19.97 -13.00
CA ALA A 309 -14.42 18.59 -13.38
C ALA A 309 -15.11 17.61 -12.42
N TRP A 310 -15.08 17.87 -11.11
CA TRP A 310 -15.75 17.05 -10.11
C TRP A 310 -17.27 17.09 -10.24
N LYS A 311 -17.86 18.27 -10.46
CA LYS A 311 -19.30 18.43 -10.72
C LYS A 311 -19.77 17.54 -11.88
N LYS A 312 -19.02 17.51 -12.99
CA LYS A 312 -19.31 16.61 -14.11
C LYS A 312 -19.29 15.13 -13.69
N GLN A 313 -18.34 14.73 -12.85
CA GLN A 313 -18.30 13.35 -12.35
C GLN A 313 -19.49 13.04 -11.42
N CYS A 314 -19.92 14.01 -10.59
CA CYS A 314 -21.12 13.89 -9.78
C CYS A 314 -22.40 13.74 -10.63
N ASP A 315 -22.51 14.49 -11.72
CA ASP A 315 -23.67 14.41 -12.62
C ASP A 315 -23.72 13.04 -13.34
N ILE A 316 -22.57 12.51 -13.76
CA ILE A 316 -22.44 11.14 -14.28
C ILE A 316 -22.82 10.11 -13.21
N ALA A 317 -22.31 10.27 -11.99
CA ALA A 317 -22.57 9.35 -10.89
C ALA A 317 -24.07 9.22 -10.58
N ARG A 318 -24.83 10.31 -10.60
CA ARG A 318 -26.30 10.27 -10.40
C ARG A 318 -27.07 9.51 -11.47
N GLN A 319 -26.52 9.36 -12.67
CA GLN A 319 -27.17 8.65 -13.78
C GLN A 319 -26.86 7.15 -13.77
N VAL A 320 -25.67 6.79 -13.27
CA VAL A 320 -25.09 5.45 -13.40
C VAL A 320 -25.11 4.66 -12.09
N LEU A 321 -24.89 5.33 -10.95
CA LEU A 321 -24.74 4.68 -9.65
C LEU A 321 -26.06 4.63 -8.88
N PRO A 322 -26.17 3.71 -7.90
CA PRO A 322 -27.27 3.71 -6.95
C PRO A 322 -27.32 5.03 -6.14
N PRO A 323 -28.50 5.50 -5.70
CA PRO A 323 -28.65 6.79 -5.05
C PRO A 323 -27.74 6.98 -3.83
N GLN A 324 -27.54 5.94 -3.03
CA GLN A 324 -26.69 5.97 -1.83
C GLN A 324 -25.21 6.20 -2.18
N PHE A 325 -24.73 5.58 -3.27
CA PHE A 325 -23.37 5.77 -3.76
C PHE A 325 -23.16 7.14 -4.40
N ALA A 326 -24.15 7.61 -5.18
CA ALA A 326 -24.11 8.94 -5.77
C ALA A 326 -24.09 10.02 -4.68
N GLU A 327 -24.85 9.84 -3.58
CA GLU A 327 -24.80 10.73 -2.41
C GLU A 327 -23.39 10.80 -1.83
N LEU A 328 -22.75 9.65 -1.52
CA LEU A 328 -21.38 9.63 -0.96
C LEU A 328 -20.39 10.42 -1.83
N MET A 329 -20.42 10.16 -3.14
CA MET A 329 -19.51 10.82 -4.06
C MET A 329 -19.79 12.32 -4.18
N CYS A 330 -21.05 12.75 -4.15
CA CYS A 330 -21.39 14.16 -4.24
C CYS A 330 -21.17 14.94 -2.94
N SER A 331 -21.13 14.26 -1.79
CA SER A 331 -21.00 14.85 -0.46
C SER A 331 -19.56 14.84 0.08
N THR A 332 -18.59 14.34 -0.67
CA THR A 332 -17.18 14.33 -0.23
C THR A 332 -16.56 15.73 -0.32
N ASP A 333 -15.92 16.17 0.77
CA ASP A 333 -15.28 17.49 0.82
C ASP A 333 -13.93 17.52 0.10
N LYS A 334 -13.18 16.42 0.17
CA LYS A 334 -11.81 16.32 -0.35
C LYS A 334 -11.65 15.12 -1.27
N PRO A 335 -12.34 15.08 -2.42
CA PRO A 335 -12.15 14.02 -3.39
C PRO A 335 -10.74 14.05 -3.97
N PHE A 336 -10.30 12.89 -4.44
CA PHE A 336 -9.04 12.73 -5.15
C PHE A 336 -9.16 11.67 -6.23
N VAL A 337 -8.24 11.69 -7.20
CA VAL A 337 -8.26 10.79 -8.36
C VAL A 337 -6.93 10.08 -8.47
N GLN A 338 -6.99 8.79 -8.75
CA GLN A 338 -5.81 7.97 -9.00
C GLN A 338 -5.98 7.18 -10.30
N ALA A 339 -5.06 7.36 -11.24
CA ALA A 339 -4.88 6.48 -12.38
C ALA A 339 -4.45 5.09 -11.91
N ILE A 340 -5.19 4.05 -12.31
CA ILE A 340 -4.88 2.69 -11.88
C ILE A 340 -3.77 2.12 -12.74
N THR A 341 -2.70 1.73 -12.08
CA THR A 341 -1.53 1.14 -12.72
C THR A 341 -1.12 -0.12 -11.98
N ASP A 342 -0.39 -0.99 -12.65
CA ASP A 342 0.32 -2.10 -12.06
C ASP A 342 1.80 -2.11 -12.50
N VAL A 343 2.64 -2.76 -11.70
CA VAL A 343 4.06 -2.96 -11.99
C VAL A 343 4.57 -4.16 -11.19
N ILE A 344 5.59 -4.85 -11.69
CA ILE A 344 6.26 -5.92 -10.96
C ILE A 344 7.73 -5.99 -11.35
N SER A 345 8.61 -6.03 -10.36
CA SER A 345 10.04 -6.28 -10.55
C SER A 345 10.29 -7.75 -10.90
N PRO A 346 11.25 -8.08 -11.79
CA PRO A 346 11.58 -9.47 -12.11
C PRO A 346 12.10 -10.27 -10.90
N THR A 347 12.77 -9.59 -9.97
CA THR A 347 13.34 -10.13 -8.72
C THR A 347 13.11 -9.15 -7.56
N ASN A 348 13.23 -9.62 -6.32
CA ASN A 348 13.14 -8.82 -5.10
C ASN A 348 14.51 -8.49 -4.47
N GLU A 349 15.62 -8.91 -5.09
CA GLU A 349 16.98 -8.66 -4.60
C GLU A 349 17.99 -8.42 -5.73
N PHE A 350 19.00 -7.60 -5.42
CA PHE A 350 20.14 -7.27 -6.29
C PHE A 350 21.44 -7.22 -5.45
N LEU A 351 22.59 -7.16 -6.13
CA LEU A 351 23.92 -7.11 -5.51
C LEU A 351 24.09 -8.19 -4.43
N ASP A 352 23.80 -9.43 -4.81
CA ASP A 352 23.88 -10.61 -3.94
C ASP A 352 23.06 -10.50 -2.64
N GLY A 353 21.94 -9.77 -2.67
CA GLY A 353 21.03 -9.60 -1.54
C GLY A 353 21.34 -8.40 -0.65
N ARG A 354 22.24 -7.50 -1.08
CA ARG A 354 22.53 -6.23 -0.38
C ARG A 354 21.58 -5.10 -0.77
N VAL A 355 20.82 -5.26 -1.85
CA VAL A 355 19.73 -4.35 -2.22
C VAL A 355 18.46 -5.16 -2.36
N ILE A 356 17.41 -4.82 -1.61
CA ILE A 356 16.15 -5.57 -1.55
C ILE A 356 14.99 -4.65 -1.93
N LEU A 357 13.99 -5.16 -2.66
CA LEU A 357 12.72 -4.47 -2.91
C LEU A 357 11.60 -5.12 -2.09
N ILE A 358 10.72 -4.29 -1.52
CA ILE A 358 9.53 -4.73 -0.78
C ILE A 358 8.29 -3.90 -1.12
N GLY A 359 7.11 -4.41 -0.77
CA GLY A 359 5.83 -3.71 -0.96
C GLY A 359 5.65 -3.26 -2.42
N ASP A 360 5.08 -2.07 -2.61
CA ASP A 360 4.82 -1.54 -3.95
C ASP A 360 6.11 -1.27 -4.78
N ALA A 361 7.29 -1.19 -4.14
CA ALA A 361 8.56 -1.09 -4.86
C ALA A 361 8.91 -2.41 -5.56
N LEU A 362 8.56 -3.54 -4.94
CA LEU A 362 8.62 -4.86 -5.57
C LEU A 362 7.49 -5.06 -6.57
N ALA A 363 6.24 -4.91 -6.15
CA ALA A 363 5.06 -5.12 -6.98
C ALA A 363 3.93 -4.16 -6.62
N GLY A 364 3.54 -3.30 -7.56
CA GLY A 364 2.38 -2.44 -7.42
C GLY A 364 1.14 -3.16 -7.95
N PHE A 365 0.18 -3.44 -7.07
CA PHE A 365 -1.07 -4.10 -7.44
C PHE A 365 -2.12 -3.13 -7.96
N ARG A 366 -3.00 -3.63 -8.84
CA ARG A 366 -4.30 -2.99 -9.02
C ARG A 366 -5.09 -3.16 -7.71
N PRO A 367 -5.78 -2.13 -7.18
CA PRO A 367 -6.31 -2.18 -5.82
C PRO A 367 -7.47 -3.16 -5.62
N HIS A 368 -7.91 -3.81 -6.70
CA HIS A 368 -8.91 -4.86 -6.72
C HIS A 368 -8.60 -6.00 -5.75
N THR A 369 -7.36 -6.38 -5.49
CA THR A 369 -7.06 -7.44 -4.51
C THR A 369 -7.13 -6.95 -3.06
N VAL A 370 -7.09 -5.64 -2.85
CA VAL A 370 -7.00 -4.98 -1.55
C VAL A 370 -5.82 -5.47 -0.68
N ALA A 371 -4.73 -5.87 -1.34
CA ALA A 371 -3.65 -6.62 -0.72
C ALA A 371 -2.30 -5.86 -0.61
N SER A 372 -2.20 -4.61 -1.07
CA SER A 372 -0.92 -3.87 -1.07
C SER A 372 -0.35 -3.66 0.33
N THR A 373 -1.19 -3.29 1.30
CA THR A 373 -0.73 -3.14 2.71
C THR A 373 -0.39 -4.50 3.32
N SER A 374 -1.14 -5.56 2.97
CA SER A 374 -0.82 -6.92 3.42
C SER A 374 0.51 -7.41 2.85
N GLN A 375 0.82 -7.09 1.58
CA GLN A 375 2.13 -7.38 0.98
C GLN A 375 3.24 -6.64 1.73
N ALA A 376 3.09 -5.34 1.94
CA ALA A 376 4.10 -4.54 2.64
C ALA A 376 4.39 -5.07 4.06
N CYS A 377 3.34 -5.46 4.80
CA CYS A 377 3.48 -6.09 6.11
C CYS A 377 4.11 -7.48 6.02
N PHE A 378 3.69 -8.32 5.07
CA PHE A 378 4.24 -9.66 4.86
C PHE A 378 5.73 -9.61 4.52
N ASP A 379 6.10 -8.80 3.52
CA ASP A 379 7.48 -8.62 3.07
C ASP A 379 8.38 -8.15 4.23
N ALA A 380 7.89 -7.22 5.07
CA ALA A 380 8.59 -6.75 6.26
C ALA A 380 8.82 -7.87 7.29
N MET A 381 7.79 -8.70 7.56
CA MET A 381 7.89 -9.80 8.52
C MET A 381 8.88 -10.85 8.07
N ILE A 382 8.74 -11.34 6.84
CA ILE A 382 9.59 -12.42 6.35
C ILE A 382 11.03 -11.96 6.08
N LEU A 383 11.24 -10.67 5.76
CA LEU A 383 12.58 -10.07 5.71
C LEU A 383 13.24 -10.04 7.11
N ALA A 384 12.49 -9.67 8.15
CA ALA A 384 13.00 -9.71 9.52
C ALA A 384 13.35 -11.15 9.94
N ASP A 385 12.47 -12.12 9.66
CA ASP A 385 12.71 -13.54 9.93
C ASP A 385 13.95 -14.07 9.16
N MET A 386 14.17 -13.59 7.92
CA MET A 386 15.37 -13.94 7.15
C MET A 386 16.67 -13.35 7.75
N ILE A 387 16.64 -12.10 8.21
CA ILE A 387 17.79 -11.44 8.82
C ILE A 387 18.15 -12.12 10.16
N GLU A 388 17.14 -12.47 10.95
CA GLU A 388 17.27 -13.25 12.19
C GLU A 388 17.82 -14.68 11.93
N GLY A 389 17.59 -15.21 10.72
CA GLY A 389 18.01 -16.55 10.34
C GLY A 389 16.98 -17.64 10.61
N THR A 390 15.74 -17.28 10.97
CA THR A 390 14.63 -18.22 11.14
C THR A 390 14.03 -18.67 9.80
N VAL A 391 14.25 -17.89 8.73
CA VAL A 391 13.93 -18.25 7.33
C VAL A 391 15.19 -18.16 6.46
N GLY A 392 15.44 -19.18 5.63
CA GLY A 392 16.55 -19.16 4.67
C GLY A 392 16.30 -18.20 3.50
N ARG A 393 17.37 -17.65 2.90
CA ARG A 393 17.28 -16.72 1.74
C ARG A 393 16.39 -17.21 0.61
N LEU A 394 16.60 -18.46 0.18
CA LEU A 394 15.85 -19.03 -0.95
C LEU A 394 14.36 -19.12 -0.62
N GLU A 395 14.03 -19.51 0.61
CA GLU A 395 12.63 -19.56 1.06
C GLU A 395 12.02 -18.17 1.18
N TRP A 396 12.74 -17.19 1.75
CA TRP A 396 12.31 -15.79 1.75
C TRP A 396 12.01 -15.29 0.33
N LYS A 397 12.94 -15.51 -0.61
CA LYS A 397 12.81 -15.12 -2.01
C LYS A 397 11.60 -15.80 -2.66
N ARG A 398 11.45 -17.11 -2.47
CA ARG A 398 10.33 -17.91 -2.97
C ARG A 398 9.00 -17.41 -2.46
N GLN A 399 8.88 -17.13 -1.17
CA GLN A 399 7.64 -16.68 -0.55
C GLN A 399 7.28 -15.24 -0.95
N THR A 400 8.25 -14.32 -0.93
CA THR A 400 8.04 -12.93 -1.32
C THR A 400 7.69 -12.79 -2.80
N LEU A 401 8.45 -13.43 -3.71
CA LEU A 401 8.13 -13.38 -5.15
C LEU A 401 6.90 -14.19 -5.50
N GLY A 402 6.67 -15.34 -4.86
CA GLY A 402 5.46 -16.14 -5.01
C GLY A 402 4.20 -15.33 -4.70
N TYR A 403 4.19 -14.63 -3.56
CA TYR A 403 3.11 -13.70 -3.19
C TYR A 403 2.98 -12.58 -4.22
N ALA A 404 4.06 -11.84 -4.48
CA ALA A 404 4.04 -10.66 -5.34
C ALA A 404 3.54 -10.97 -6.76
N ARG A 405 4.07 -12.03 -7.39
CA ARG A 405 3.68 -12.47 -8.74
C ARG A 405 2.23 -12.94 -8.77
N THR A 406 1.82 -13.79 -7.83
CA THR A 406 0.45 -14.35 -7.80
C THR A 406 -0.59 -13.26 -7.60
N ILE A 407 -0.38 -12.37 -6.61
CA ILE A 407 -1.37 -11.36 -6.25
C ILE A 407 -1.38 -10.20 -7.26
N GLN A 408 -0.24 -9.85 -7.86
CA GLN A 408 -0.21 -8.87 -8.95
C GLN A 408 -0.98 -9.37 -10.17
N ALA A 409 -0.74 -10.61 -10.61
CA ALA A 409 -1.45 -11.21 -11.75
C ALA A 409 -2.96 -11.31 -11.47
N ARG A 410 -3.35 -11.68 -10.25
CA ARG A 410 -4.74 -11.69 -9.79
C ARG A 410 -5.36 -10.29 -9.85
N GLY A 411 -4.65 -9.26 -9.40
CA GLY A 411 -5.11 -7.86 -9.48
C GLY A 411 -5.29 -7.37 -10.90
N VAL A 412 -4.40 -7.76 -11.83
CA VAL A 412 -4.57 -7.50 -13.26
C VAL A 412 -5.83 -8.18 -13.79
N SER A 413 -5.95 -9.50 -13.60
CA SER A 413 -7.10 -10.28 -14.07
C SER A 413 -8.43 -9.73 -13.55
N MET A 414 -8.53 -9.43 -12.26
CA MET A 414 -9.75 -8.89 -11.66
C MET A 414 -10.05 -7.47 -12.16
N GLY A 415 -9.02 -6.68 -12.48
CA GLY A 415 -9.21 -5.37 -13.09
C GLY A 415 -9.71 -5.44 -14.53
N GLU A 416 -9.17 -6.35 -15.34
CA GLU A 416 -9.66 -6.59 -16.70
C GLU A 416 -11.12 -7.07 -16.68
N ARG A 417 -11.42 -8.07 -15.86
CA ARG A 417 -12.78 -8.62 -15.69
C ARG A 417 -13.78 -7.59 -15.18
N SER A 418 -13.39 -6.74 -14.24
CA SER A 418 -14.28 -5.72 -13.66
C SER A 418 -14.53 -4.56 -14.61
N GLN A 419 -13.56 -4.17 -15.44
CA GLN A 419 -13.61 -2.91 -16.19
C GLN A 419 -13.80 -3.09 -17.69
N HIS A 420 -13.41 -4.21 -18.27
CA HIS A 420 -13.34 -4.40 -19.72
C HIS A 420 -14.14 -5.60 -20.24
N GLU A 421 -14.70 -6.42 -19.34
CA GLU A 421 -15.58 -7.54 -19.68
C GLU A 421 -17.02 -7.27 -19.21
N ASP A 422 -18.00 -7.89 -19.86
CA ASP A 422 -19.40 -7.87 -19.47
C ASP A 422 -19.76 -9.23 -18.87
N LEU A 423 -19.62 -9.35 -17.54
CA LEU A 423 -19.77 -10.59 -16.79
C LEU A 423 -20.98 -10.52 -15.85
N PRO A 424 -21.65 -11.66 -15.56
CA PRO A 424 -22.69 -11.68 -14.55
C PRO A 424 -22.11 -11.42 -13.15
N LEU A 425 -22.94 -10.88 -12.25
CA LEU A 425 -22.53 -10.52 -10.89
C LEU A 425 -21.86 -11.66 -10.11
N SER A 426 -22.26 -12.91 -10.35
CA SER A 426 -21.68 -14.11 -9.73
C SER A 426 -20.17 -14.22 -9.95
N GLU A 427 -19.67 -13.83 -11.13
CA GLU A 427 -18.25 -13.86 -11.46
C GLU A 427 -17.47 -12.82 -10.64
N HIS A 428 -18.03 -11.61 -10.49
CA HIS A 428 -17.42 -10.57 -9.65
C HIS A 428 -17.43 -10.95 -8.16
N ILE A 429 -18.48 -11.64 -7.69
CA ILE A 429 -18.53 -12.20 -6.33
C ILE A 429 -17.44 -13.25 -6.14
N GLN A 430 -17.28 -14.17 -7.10
CA GLN A 430 -16.22 -15.18 -7.07
C GLN A 430 -14.83 -14.54 -7.01
N ASP A 431 -14.57 -13.52 -7.83
CA ASP A 431 -13.33 -12.76 -7.81
C ASP A 431 -13.08 -12.12 -6.42
N ARG A 432 -14.10 -11.51 -5.81
CA ARG A 432 -14.00 -10.92 -4.46
C ARG A 432 -13.72 -11.99 -3.40
N ASN A 433 -14.34 -13.15 -3.50
CA ASN A 433 -14.16 -14.25 -2.56
C ASN A 433 -12.75 -14.84 -2.68
N LEU A 434 -12.22 -14.96 -3.91
CA LEU A 434 -10.84 -15.34 -4.15
C LEU A 434 -9.85 -14.32 -3.55
N ALA A 435 -10.09 -13.02 -3.72
CA ALA A 435 -9.23 -11.98 -3.12
C ALA A 435 -9.28 -11.93 -1.59
N SER A 436 -10.29 -12.55 -0.97
CA SER A 436 -10.45 -12.59 0.50
C SER A 436 -9.90 -13.86 1.14
N ARG A 437 -9.32 -14.77 0.34
CA ARG A 437 -8.68 -15.97 0.88
C ARG A 437 -7.47 -15.59 1.73
N PRO A 438 -7.31 -16.18 2.93
CA PRO A 438 -6.09 -16.00 3.72
C PRO A 438 -4.86 -16.43 2.92
N ARG A 439 -3.77 -15.65 3.04
CA ARG A 439 -2.49 -15.96 2.38
C ARG A 439 -1.98 -17.36 2.74
N GLN A 440 -2.20 -17.80 3.98
CA GLN A 440 -1.75 -19.09 4.49
C GLN A 440 -2.39 -20.27 3.76
N ASP A 441 -3.55 -20.06 3.14
CA ASP A 441 -4.26 -21.06 2.36
C ASP A 441 -3.87 -21.03 0.86
N GLU A 442 -3.02 -20.07 0.46
CA GLU A 442 -2.53 -19.96 -0.90
C GLU A 442 -1.36 -20.92 -1.13
N THR A 443 -1.37 -21.58 -2.29
CA THR A 443 -0.22 -22.31 -2.81
C THR A 443 0.31 -21.56 -4.02
N TRP A 444 1.60 -21.22 -4.01
CA TRP A 444 2.18 -20.49 -5.13
C TRP A 444 2.16 -21.35 -6.38
N PRO A 445 1.52 -20.89 -7.47
CA PRO A 445 1.52 -21.63 -8.72
C PRO A 445 2.95 -21.71 -9.28
N HIS A 446 3.25 -22.79 -10.00
CA HIS A 446 4.60 -23.07 -10.49
C HIS A 446 5.23 -21.88 -11.24
N TRP A 447 4.47 -21.20 -12.09
CA TRP A 447 4.94 -20.02 -12.84
C TRP A 447 5.34 -18.84 -11.93
N ALA A 448 4.75 -18.71 -10.74
CA ALA A 448 5.06 -17.62 -9.82
C ALA A 448 6.40 -17.85 -9.10
N ILE A 449 6.81 -19.11 -8.94
CA ILE A 449 8.05 -19.50 -8.26
C ILE A 449 9.11 -20.07 -9.21
N ALA A 450 8.87 -20.03 -10.51
CA ALA A 450 9.85 -20.41 -11.52
C ALA A 450 11.05 -19.43 -11.51
N ASP A 451 12.22 -19.97 -11.86
CA ASP A 451 13.49 -19.24 -12.02
C ASP A 451 13.98 -18.52 -10.76
N LEU A 452 13.68 -19.09 -9.57
CA LEU A 452 14.09 -18.53 -8.28
C LEU A 452 15.28 -19.24 -7.62
N ASP A 453 15.68 -20.40 -8.14
CA ASP A 453 16.79 -21.24 -7.65
C ASP A 453 18.17 -20.72 -8.05
#